data_AF-A0A836QKK4-F1
#
_entry.id   AF-A0A836QKK4-F1
#
_cell.length_a   1.000
_cell.length_b   1.000
_cell.length_c   1.000
_cell.angle_alpha   90.00
_cell.angle_beta   90.00
_cell.angle_gamma   90.00
#
_symmetry.space_group_name_H-M   'P 1'
#
loop_
_entity.id
_entity.type
_entity.pdbx_description
1 polymer ?
#
loop_
_entity_poly.entity_id
_entity_poly.type
_entity_poly.pdbx_seq_one_letter_code
_entity_poly.pdbx_strand_id
1 'polypeptide(L)'
;MRDRLFLQLNDRWALGYDQLQWLLMKADKGGLKANLSIPRARWRAVSFIGSTKRILQRCLREKRVGPTPEAKTALDTLPDTFKKWLSEYEAPRKMEAAE
;
A
#
# COMPACT_ATOMS: atom_id res chain seq x y z
N MET A 1 -14.84 0.93 4.99
CA MET A 1 -13.49 0.43 4.69
C MET A 1 -12.52 1.59 4.87
N ARG A 2 -11.50 1.44 5.72
CA ARG A 2 -10.40 2.41 5.80
C ARG A 2 -9.19 1.76 5.14
N ASP A 3 -8.91 2.13 3.91
CA ASP A 3 -7.64 1.85 3.25
C ASP A 3 -6.51 2.50 4.05
N ARG A 4 -5.60 1.67 4.58
CA ARG A 4 -4.45 2.14 5.37
C ARG A 4 -3.20 2.02 4.53
N LEU A 5 -2.53 3.14 4.29
CA LEU A 5 -1.20 3.13 3.67
C LEU A 5 -0.19 2.54 4.66
N PHE A 6 0.69 1.66 4.17
CA PHE A 6 1.73 1.06 5.00
C PHE A 6 3.12 1.14 4.38
N LEU A 7 3.23 1.34 3.06
CA LEU A 7 4.52 1.49 2.39
C LEU A 7 4.39 2.47 1.23
N GLN A 8 5.20 3.53 1.21
CA GLN A 8 5.32 4.40 0.03
C GLN A 8 6.35 3.81 -0.93
N LEU A 9 5.99 3.69 -2.21
CA LEU A 9 6.88 3.13 -3.23
C LEU A 9 7.69 4.24 -3.93
N ASN A 10 7.04 5.37 -4.22
CA ASN A 10 7.62 6.61 -4.74
C ASN A 10 6.58 7.75 -4.62
N ASP A 11 6.83 8.90 -5.23
CA ASP A 11 5.92 10.06 -5.22
C ASP A 11 4.55 9.81 -5.87
N ARG A 12 4.43 8.77 -6.69
CA ARG A 12 3.23 8.46 -7.49
C ARG A 12 2.55 7.16 -7.09
N TRP A 13 3.19 6.35 -6.25
CA TRP A 13 2.74 5.01 -5.93
C TRP A 13 2.95 4.69 -4.46
N ALA A 14 1.98 4.02 -3.86
CA ALA A 14 2.04 3.51 -2.51
C ALA A 14 1.34 2.15 -2.43
N LEU A 15 1.65 1.39 -1.40
CA LEU A 15 0.86 0.24 -0.98
C LEU A 15 0.03 0.62 0.24
N GLY A 16 -1.26 0.33 0.11
CA GLY A 16 -2.18 0.26 1.23
C GLY A 16 -2.64 -1.16 1.46
N TYR A 17 -3.50 -1.32 2.45
CA TYR A 17 -4.20 -2.56 2.71
C TYR A 17 -5.59 -2.29 3.30
N ASP A 18 -6.47 -3.26 3.11
CA ASP A 18 -7.69 -3.43 3.91
C ASP A 18 -7.60 -4.78 4.66
N GLN A 19 -8.69 -5.23 5.30
CA GLN A 19 -8.69 -6.49 6.05
C GLN A 19 -8.59 -7.76 5.17
N LEU A 20 -8.69 -7.62 3.85
CA LEU A 20 -8.80 -8.73 2.90
C LEU A 20 -7.66 -8.76 1.88
N GLN A 21 -7.04 -7.62 1.58
CA GLN A 21 -6.05 -7.53 0.52
C GLN A 21 -5.08 -6.35 0.62
N TRP A 22 -3.93 -6.50 -0.05
CA TRP A 22 -3.08 -5.36 -0.39
C TRP A 22 -3.72 -4.52 -1.50
N LEU A 23 -3.51 -3.22 -1.41
CA LEU A 23 -4.01 -2.22 -2.33
C LEU A 23 -2.81 -1.55 -2.98
N LEU A 24 -2.66 -1.68 -4.29
CA LEU A 24 -1.72 -0.84 -5.02
C LEU A 24 -2.40 0.50 -5.29
N MET A 25 -1.86 1.55 -4.69
CA MET A 25 -2.41 2.90 -4.69
C MET A 25 -1.59 3.78 -5.63
N LYS A 26 -2.27 4.57 -6.45
CA LYS A 26 -1.66 5.58 -7.33
C LYS A 26 -2.05 6.96 -6.82
N ALA A 27 -1.09 7.88 -6.78
CA ALA A 27 -1.37 9.28 -6.48
C ALA A 27 -2.24 9.87 -7.59
N ASP A 28 -3.42 10.35 -7.23
CA ASP A 28 -4.28 11.11 -8.13
C ASP A 28 -3.75 12.55 -8.19
N LYS A 29 -3.30 12.98 -9.37
CA LYS A 29 -2.92 14.38 -9.63
C LYS A 29 -4.14 15.29 -9.79
N GLY A 30 -5.35 14.73 -9.84
CA GLY A 30 -6.62 15.42 -10.09
C GLY A 30 -7.32 15.80 -8.79
N GLY A 31 -6.85 16.89 -8.19
CA GLY A 31 -7.54 17.59 -7.10
C GLY A 31 -7.44 19.11 -7.22
N LEU A 32 -7.16 19.64 -8.42
CA LEU A 32 -7.27 21.08 -8.73
C LEU A 32 -8.74 21.52 -8.82
N LYS A 33 -9.58 21.10 -7.87
CA LYS A 33 -10.76 21.89 -7.50
C LYS A 33 -10.40 22.62 -6.23
N ALA A 34 -10.01 23.87 -6.46
CA ALA A 34 -9.78 24.90 -5.49
C ALA A 34 -10.97 25.04 -4.54
N ASN A 35 -10.86 24.42 -3.36
CA ASN A 35 -11.25 24.98 -2.08
C ASN A 35 -10.82 23.98 -0.99
N LEU A 36 -10.24 24.48 0.10
CA LEU A 36 -9.66 23.73 1.24
C LEU A 36 -8.20 23.29 1.09
N SER A 37 -7.31 24.29 1.17
CA SER A 37 -6.10 24.40 2.02
C SER A 37 -5.25 23.19 2.47
N ILE A 38 -5.25 22.02 1.82
CA ILE A 38 -4.24 20.97 2.09
C ILE A 38 -3.91 20.18 0.81
N PRO A 39 -2.67 20.25 0.27
CA PRO A 39 -2.27 19.42 -0.87
C PRO A 39 -1.97 17.99 -0.39
N ARG A 40 -3.00 17.22 -0.04
CA ARG A 40 -2.85 15.76 0.11
C ARG A 40 -3.21 15.12 -1.22
N ALA A 41 -2.21 14.57 -1.89
CA ALA A 41 -2.45 13.68 -3.02
C ALA A 41 -3.47 12.61 -2.60
N ARG A 42 -4.62 12.56 -3.28
CA ARG A 42 -5.64 11.56 -3.00
C ARG A 42 -5.14 10.24 -3.58
N TRP A 43 -4.85 9.28 -2.72
CA TRP A 43 -4.42 7.96 -3.17
C TRP A 43 -5.62 7.18 -3.70
N ARG A 44 -5.52 6.67 -4.93
CA ARG A 44 -6.56 5.87 -5.58
C ARG A 44 -6.08 4.42 -5.68
N ALA A 45 -6.86 3.48 -5.15
CA ALA A 45 -6.60 2.06 -5.34
C ALA A 45 -6.78 1.68 -6.83
N VAL A 46 -5.79 1.02 -7.41
CA VAL A 46 -5.78 0.61 -8.84
C VAL A 46 -5.52 -0.88 -9.05
N SER A 47 -5.14 -1.61 -8.00
CA SER A 47 -5.14 -3.08 -7.96
C SER A 47 -5.38 -3.57 -6.54
N PHE A 48 -6.05 -4.71 -6.45
CA PHE A 48 -6.50 -5.36 -5.22
C PHE A 48 -5.91 -6.77 -5.21
N ILE A 49 -5.03 -7.06 -4.24
CA ILE A 49 -4.21 -8.28 -4.22
C ILE A 49 -4.37 -9.00 -2.87
N GLY A 50 -5.31 -9.96 -2.81
CA GLY A 50 -5.56 -10.79 -1.62
C GLY A 50 -4.82 -12.12 -1.60
N SER A 51 -3.82 -12.31 -2.46
CA SER A 51 -3.15 -13.60 -2.69
C SER A 51 -1.70 -13.58 -2.22
N THR A 52 -0.75 -13.61 -3.16
CA THR A 52 0.68 -13.82 -2.89
C THR A 52 1.54 -12.62 -3.27
N LYS A 53 2.71 -12.51 -2.62
CA LYS A 53 3.74 -11.50 -2.94
C LYS A 53 4.12 -11.55 -4.42
N ARG A 54 4.15 -12.74 -5.02
CA ARG A 54 4.45 -12.92 -6.45
C ARG A 54 3.43 -12.20 -7.35
N ILE A 55 2.15 -12.22 -6.99
CA ILE A 55 1.10 -11.49 -7.73
C ILE A 55 1.24 -9.99 -7.50
N LEU A 56 1.53 -9.55 -6.28
CA LEU A 56 1.83 -8.14 -5.98
C LEU A 56 2.99 -7.63 -6.85
N GLN A 57 4.12 -8.33 -6.87
CA GLN A 57 5.30 -8.00 -7.69
C GLN A 57 4.99 -8.00 -9.19
N ARG A 58 4.16 -8.94 -9.66
CA ARG A 58 3.68 -8.96 -11.04
C ARG A 58 2.89 -7.69 -11.37
N CYS A 59 1.93 -7.30 -10.52
CA CYS A 59 1.14 -6.08 -10.72
C CYS A 59 2.01 -4.81 -10.71
N LEU A 60 3.02 -4.74 -9.83
CA LEU A 60 3.99 -3.64 -9.80
C LEU A 60 4.74 -3.53 -11.13
N ARG A 61 5.22 -4.66 -11.67
CA ARG A 61 5.92 -4.72 -12.96
C ARG A 61 5.00 -4.33 -14.12
N GLU A 62 3.80 -4.89 -14.18
CA GLU A 62 2.82 -4.61 -15.23
C GLU A 62 2.42 -3.13 -15.26
N LYS A 63 2.30 -2.48 -14.09
CA LYS A 63 2.00 -1.04 -13.99
C LYS A 63 3.25 -0.15 -14.03
N ARG A 64 4.43 -0.72 -14.29
CA ARG A 64 5.72 -0.02 -14.36
C ARG A 64 5.98 0.86 -13.14
N VAL A 65 5.69 0.34 -11.96
CA VAL A 65 6.02 1.02 -10.71
C VAL A 65 7.54 0.97 -10.56
N GLY A 66 8.18 2.12 -10.46
CA GLY A 66 9.60 2.25 -10.12
C GLY A 66 9.76 2.54 -8.62
N PRO A 67 9.72 1.54 -7.74
CA PRO A 67 9.92 1.76 -6.31
C PRO A 67 11.34 2.29 -6.05
N THR A 68 11.50 3.12 -5.01
CA THR A 68 12.83 3.51 -4.53
C THR A 68 13.59 2.28 -4.00
N PRO A 69 14.94 2.33 -3.88
CA PRO A 69 15.72 1.22 -3.34
C PRO A 69 15.24 0.78 -1.96
N GLU A 70 14.87 1.72 -1.10
CA GLU A 70 14.37 1.47 0.26
C GLU A 70 13.01 0.74 0.21
N ALA A 71 12.11 1.21 -0.67
CA ALA A 71 10.82 0.59 -0.87
C ALA A 71 10.95 -0.82 -1.48
N LYS A 72 11.95 -1.05 -2.33
CA LYS A 72 12.24 -2.37 -2.89
C LYS A 72 12.71 -3.34 -1.79
N THR A 73 13.61 -2.92 -0.92
CA THR A 73 14.03 -3.72 0.24
C THR A 73 12.83 -4.06 1.12
N ALA A 74 11.96 -3.09 1.41
CA ALA A 74 10.74 -3.32 2.19
C ALA A 74 9.73 -4.24 1.49
N LEU A 75 9.67 -4.23 0.15
CA LEU A 75 8.86 -5.16 -0.63
C LEU A 75 9.41 -6.59 -0.57
N ASP A 76 10.74 -6.74 -0.61
CA ASP A 76 11.40 -8.04 -0.60
C ASP A 76 11.25 -8.74 0.77
N THR A 77 11.22 -7.97 1.87
CA THR A 77 10.97 -8.47 3.23
C THR A 77 9.51 -8.89 3.49
N LEU A 78 8.58 -8.58 2.58
CA LEU A 78 7.19 -9.00 2.75
C LEU A 78 7.05 -10.54 2.74
N PRO A 79 6.17 -11.11 3.58
CA PRO A 79 5.81 -12.53 3.53
C PRO A 79 5.19 -12.92 2.18
N ASP A 80 5.28 -14.22 1.85
CA ASP A 80 4.78 -14.73 0.58
C ASP A 80 3.26 -14.61 0.39
N THR A 81 2.48 -14.50 1.46
CA THR A 81 1.02 -14.41 1.41
C THR A 81 0.49 -13.21 2.19
N PHE A 82 -0.62 -12.63 1.72
CA PHE A 82 -1.29 -11.53 2.40
C PHE A 82 -1.72 -11.89 3.82
N LYS A 83 -2.28 -13.09 4.03
CA LYS A 83 -2.74 -13.53 5.36
C LYS A 83 -1.61 -13.59 6.39
N LYS A 84 -0.45 -14.12 5.99
CA LYS A 84 0.73 -14.17 6.87
C LYS A 84 1.20 -12.77 7.22
N TRP A 85 1.31 -11.90 6.20
CA TRP A 85 1.65 -10.50 6.40
C TRP A 85 0.66 -9.77 7.32
N LEU A 86 -0.65 -9.95 7.12
CA LEU A 86 -1.66 -9.29 7.96
C LEU A 86 -1.55 -9.75 9.42
N SER A 87 -1.32 -11.05 9.64
CA SER A 87 -1.09 -11.59 10.99
C SER A 87 0.14 -10.96 11.65
N GLU A 88 1.26 -10.83 10.94
CA GLU A 88 2.50 -10.23 11.47
C GLU A 88 2.39 -8.71 11.64
N TYR A 89 1.60 -8.04 10.80
CA TYR A 89 1.45 -6.58 10.78
C TYR A 89 0.38 -6.08 11.77
N GLU A 90 -0.68 -6.85 12.02
CA GLU A 90 -1.72 -6.52 13.00
C GLU A 90 -1.44 -7.07 14.40
N ALA A 91 -0.66 -8.15 14.55
CA ALA A 91 -0.28 -8.68 15.86
C ALA A 91 0.33 -7.63 16.81
N PRO A 92 1.36 -6.84 16.41
CA PRO A 92 1.92 -5.83 17.30
C PRO A 92 0.97 -4.64 17.52
N ARG A 93 0.15 -4.28 16.52
CA ARG A 93 -0.81 -3.16 16.63
C ARG A 93 -2.00 -3.43 17.55
N LYS A 94 -2.36 -4.68 17.79
CA LYS A 94 -3.40 -5.04 18.77
C LYS A 94 -2.90 -4.98 20.21
N MET A 95 -1.60 -5.16 20.44
CA MET A 95 -1.01 -5.08 21.79
C MET A 95 -0.89 -3.63 22.26
N GLU A 96 -0.62 -2.68 21.35
CA GLU A 96 -0.45 -1.25 21.68
C GLU A 96 -1.79 -0.48 21.85
N ALA A 97 -2.92 -1.11 21.52
CA ALA A 97 -4.25 -0.49 21.63
C ALA A 97 -5.08 -1.01 22.82
N ALA A 98 -4.46 -1.82 23.70
CA ALA A 98 -5.11 -2.48 24.84
C ALA A 98 -4.60 -1.99 26.21
N GLU A 99 -3.85 -0.89 26.25
CA GLU A 99 -3.41 -0.21 27.49
C GLU A 99 -4.27 1.02 27.80
#